data_AF-A0A2S6RQE2-F1
#
_entry.id   AF-A0A2S6RQE2-F1
#
_cell.length_a   1.000
_cell.length_b   1.000
_cell.length_c   1.000
_cell.angle_alpha   90.00
_cell.angle_beta   90.00
_cell.angle_gamma   90.00
#
_symmetry.space_group_name_H-M   'P 1'
#
loop_
_entity.id
_entity.type
_entity.pdbx_description
1 polymer ?
#
loop_
_entity_poly.entity_id
_entity_poly.type
_entity_poly.pdbx_seq_one_letter_code
_entity_poly.pdbx_strand_id
1 'polypeptide(L)'
;MGIEAVDLQMWITLALVLITIVAFALERLPLEVTAASLIAVLMIVFHFLPVLDGNGENQLNAAKILGGFANPGLITVIALLVVGEAMVRTGALEGVATTLHQLSGGNALRGLIISLIPVAIVSSVLNNTPVVIIFIPIISAFAERIGIPVSRLLIPLSFASILGGMTTLIGSSTNLLVAGVVTDLGLAPIQFFDFFVPGCVLASVGLVYVLFIAPILIPNRGAMATQLTSEDRQFIAQIEVLPDSPLIGDTVVSGTFKTLPDMTVRMIQRSEHAFLPPLDWVELKVGDVIVVAATRKVLTETLNRLPRALHPSPTRQQLEAGERFHEEYSLNPTNESTSEPWQEGDQVLAEAMVAPAAAIAGRDLESIGFRHKYDCIVLGIQRRSRMIRQQLTEIRLEEGDVLLIQGPPEKVRALQESHDVVLMELSQRLLPRYFHAQRAALIFTGVILAAATGLIPIVVAAVTGGAAMILTGCLNVRDAVRAVDSRIVLTVAATLGLGLALQVTGGAAFVAHSLISVLEGAGPGIILSALFILIALVTNVLSNNASAVLFTPIAVNIALVLGLDPMAFVYAVIFGASCSFASPIGYQTNLLVMAPGHYRFADFMRAGTPLIFVLWITFSLFAPWYYNLPLLIP
;
A
#
# COMPACT_ATOMS: atom_id res chain seq x y z
N MET A 1 22.42 -8.59 -48.83
CA MET A 1 21.37 -9.62 -48.96
C MET A 1 20.04 -8.91 -48.71
N GLY A 2 19.07 -9.13 -49.60
CA GLY A 2 18.06 -8.15 -50.00
C GLY A 2 17.19 -7.59 -48.88
N ILE A 3 16.98 -6.28 -48.92
CA ILE A 3 15.83 -5.59 -48.34
C ILE A 3 14.63 -5.96 -49.24
N GLU A 4 14.15 -7.19 -49.14
CA GLU A 4 12.92 -7.63 -49.82
C GLU A 4 11.72 -7.37 -48.89
N ALA A 5 10.76 -6.60 -49.41
CA ALA A 5 9.46 -6.26 -48.82
C ALA A 5 9.48 -5.68 -47.38
N VAL A 6 9.27 -4.37 -47.28
CA VAL A 6 8.73 -3.77 -46.05
C VAL A 6 7.33 -4.35 -45.85
N ASP A 7 7.24 -5.42 -45.08
CA ASP A 7 6.08 -6.31 -45.05
C ASP A 7 4.90 -5.64 -44.34
N LEU A 8 3.69 -5.79 -44.89
CA LEU A 8 2.44 -5.22 -44.32
C LEU A 8 2.29 -5.61 -42.83
N GLN A 9 2.75 -6.82 -42.49
CA GLN A 9 2.77 -7.39 -41.15
C GLN A 9 3.61 -6.55 -40.17
N MET A 10 4.75 -6.00 -40.61
CA MET A 10 5.59 -5.13 -39.80
C MET A 10 4.87 -3.84 -39.42
N TRP A 11 4.26 -3.16 -40.40
CA TRP A 11 3.52 -1.91 -40.15
C TRP A 11 2.30 -2.14 -39.27
N ILE A 12 1.57 -3.24 -39.46
CA ILE A 12 0.47 -3.61 -38.58
C ILE A 12 0.99 -3.82 -37.15
N THR A 13 2.11 -4.51 -36.99
CA THR A 13 2.71 -4.74 -35.66
C THR A 13 3.15 -3.44 -35.00
N LEU A 14 3.81 -2.54 -35.73
CA LEU A 14 4.19 -1.22 -35.22
C LEU A 14 2.98 -0.35 -34.86
N ALA A 15 1.91 -0.42 -35.66
CA ALA A 15 0.65 0.24 -35.35
C ALA A 15 0.00 -0.35 -34.09
N LEU A 16 -0.01 -1.67 -33.93
CA LEU A 16 -0.50 -2.33 -32.71
C LEU A 16 0.32 -1.94 -31.48
N VAL A 17 1.65 -1.88 -31.60
CA VAL A 17 2.53 -1.35 -30.55
C VAL A 17 2.10 0.07 -30.16
N LEU A 18 1.97 0.97 -31.13
CA LEU A 18 1.57 2.35 -30.87
C LEU A 18 0.17 2.45 -30.23
N ILE A 19 -0.80 1.69 -30.73
CA ILE A 19 -2.17 1.63 -30.19
C ILE A 19 -2.15 1.11 -28.75
N THR A 20 -1.40 0.05 -28.47
CA THR A 20 -1.25 -0.49 -27.11
C THR A 20 -0.59 0.51 -26.18
N ILE A 21 0.47 1.21 -26.61
CA ILE A 21 1.13 2.27 -25.84
C ILE A 21 0.12 3.36 -25.48
N VAL A 22 -0.64 3.84 -26.47
CA VAL A 22 -1.65 4.88 -26.27
C VAL A 22 -2.78 4.38 -25.36
N ALA A 23 -3.23 3.14 -25.53
CA ALA A 23 -4.27 2.55 -24.68
C ALA A 23 -3.81 2.40 -23.22
N PHE A 24 -2.56 1.95 -23.01
CA PHE A 24 -1.95 1.88 -21.68
C PHE A 24 -1.71 3.26 -21.06
N ALA A 25 -1.36 4.28 -21.86
CA ALA A 25 -1.17 5.65 -21.37
C ALA A 25 -2.49 6.34 -20.99
N LEU A 26 -3.54 6.11 -21.77
CA LEU A 26 -4.83 6.77 -21.59
C LEU A 26 -5.65 6.18 -20.43
N GLU A 27 -5.35 4.94 -20.03
CA GLU A 27 -6.02 4.19 -18.94
C GLU A 27 -7.58 4.26 -18.99
N ARG A 28 -8.16 4.47 -20.18
CA ARG A 28 -9.63 4.53 -20.35
C ARG A 28 -10.30 3.18 -20.14
N LEU A 29 -9.54 2.10 -20.38
CA LEU A 29 -9.95 0.72 -20.16
C LEU A 29 -9.01 0.11 -19.11
N PRO A 30 -9.50 -0.84 -18.30
CA PRO A 30 -8.64 -1.64 -17.44
C PRO A 30 -7.51 -2.28 -18.26
N LEU A 31 -6.32 -2.38 -17.68
CA LEU A 31 -5.13 -2.85 -18.39
C LEU A 31 -5.23 -4.35 -18.73
N GLU A 32 -5.99 -5.10 -17.94
CA GLU A 32 -6.40 -6.48 -18.19
C GLU A 32 -7.18 -6.59 -19.50
N VAL A 33 -8.15 -5.69 -19.71
CA VAL A 33 -8.99 -5.66 -20.91
C VAL A 33 -8.14 -5.29 -22.12
N THR A 34 -7.25 -4.30 -21.96
CA THR A 34 -6.35 -3.88 -23.03
C THR A 34 -5.37 -4.99 -23.43
N ALA A 35 -4.80 -5.70 -22.45
CA ALA A 35 -3.91 -6.83 -22.67
C ALA A 35 -4.62 -8.03 -23.30
N ALA A 36 -5.81 -8.39 -22.81
CA ALA A 36 -6.62 -9.46 -23.39
C ALA A 36 -7.04 -9.13 -24.83
N SER A 37 -7.43 -7.87 -25.08
CA SER A 37 -7.77 -7.38 -26.42
C SER A 37 -6.56 -7.44 -27.36
N LEU A 38 -5.36 -7.07 -26.89
CA LEU A 38 -4.13 -7.18 -27.64
C LEU A 38 -3.84 -8.64 -28.04
N ILE A 39 -3.92 -9.59 -27.10
CA ILE A 39 -3.73 -11.02 -27.40
C ILE A 39 -4.73 -11.48 -28.47
N ALA A 40 -6.01 -11.14 -28.29
CA ALA A 40 -7.06 -11.51 -29.24
C ALA A 40 -6.80 -10.91 -30.64
N VAL A 41 -6.42 -9.64 -30.72
CA VAL A 41 -6.12 -8.97 -31.98
C VAL A 41 -4.88 -9.56 -32.64
N LEU A 42 -3.80 -9.82 -31.91
CA LEU A 42 -2.61 -10.48 -32.44
C LEU A 42 -2.96 -11.86 -33.02
N MET A 43 -3.74 -12.67 -32.29
CA MET A 43 -4.18 -13.98 -32.75
C MET A 43 -5.04 -13.89 -34.00
N ILE A 44 -5.99 -12.96 -34.07
CA ILE A 44 -6.87 -12.77 -35.23
C ILE A 44 -6.06 -12.31 -36.44
N VAL A 45 -5.24 -11.28 -36.27
CA VAL A 45 -4.44 -10.68 -37.35
C VAL A 45 -3.49 -11.72 -37.94
N PHE A 46 -2.70 -12.41 -37.12
CA PHE A 46 -1.71 -13.38 -37.61
C PHE A 46 -2.30 -14.75 -37.97
N HIS A 47 -3.58 -14.99 -37.66
CA HIS A 47 -4.32 -16.10 -38.24
C HIS A 47 -4.65 -15.83 -39.72
N PHE A 48 -5.12 -14.60 -40.05
CA PHE A 48 -5.46 -14.23 -41.43
C PHE A 48 -4.26 -13.76 -42.25
N LEU A 49 -3.24 -13.21 -41.60
CA LEU A 49 -1.98 -12.74 -42.20
C LEU A 49 -0.80 -13.50 -41.57
N PRO A 50 -0.62 -14.80 -41.86
CA PRO A 50 0.42 -15.61 -41.25
C PRO A 50 1.82 -15.15 -41.67
N VAL A 51 2.77 -15.17 -40.74
CA VAL A 51 4.19 -14.96 -41.03
C VAL A 51 4.84 -16.32 -41.14
N LEU A 52 5.13 -16.75 -42.36
CA LEU A 52 5.64 -18.10 -42.62
C LEU A 52 7.16 -18.14 -42.42
N ASP A 53 7.67 -19.20 -41.78
CA ASP A 53 9.10 -19.51 -41.81
C ASP A 53 9.50 -20.23 -43.10
N GLY A 54 10.80 -20.56 -43.23
CA GLY A 54 11.33 -21.30 -44.37
C GLY A 54 10.74 -22.71 -44.57
N ASN A 55 10.01 -23.23 -43.58
CA ASN A 55 9.31 -24.52 -43.64
C ASN A 55 7.81 -24.35 -43.95
N GLY A 56 7.32 -23.12 -44.11
CA GLY A 56 5.91 -22.81 -44.34
C GLY A 56 5.06 -22.85 -43.07
N GLU A 57 5.67 -22.89 -41.87
CA GLU A 57 4.93 -22.83 -40.61
C GLU A 57 4.70 -21.38 -40.19
N ASN A 58 3.50 -21.08 -39.67
CA ASN A 58 3.20 -19.75 -39.14
C ASN A 58 3.96 -19.51 -37.82
N GLN A 59 4.91 -18.58 -37.85
CA GLN A 59 5.72 -18.16 -36.72
C GLN A 59 4.91 -17.41 -35.65
N LEU A 60 3.72 -16.90 -35.99
CA LEU A 60 2.83 -16.16 -35.08
C LEU A 60 1.46 -16.85 -34.96
N ASN A 61 1.47 -18.17 -34.80
CA ASN A 61 0.26 -18.93 -34.52
C ASN A 61 -0.23 -18.72 -33.06
N ALA A 62 -1.46 -19.15 -32.78
CA ALA A 62 -2.08 -19.03 -31.46
C ALA A 62 -1.24 -19.63 -30.33
N ALA A 63 -0.61 -20.79 -30.55
CA ALA A 63 0.20 -21.46 -29.55
C ALA A 63 1.46 -20.67 -29.19
N LYS A 64 2.15 -20.09 -30.19
CA LYS A 64 3.33 -19.24 -29.98
C LYS A 64 2.98 -17.93 -29.28
N ILE A 65 1.87 -17.28 -29.65
CA ILE A 65 1.38 -16.06 -28.97
C ILE A 65 0.99 -16.35 -27.52
N LEU A 66 0.24 -17.44 -27.27
CA LEU A 66 -0.15 -17.84 -25.90
C LEU A 66 1.01 -18.44 -25.10
N GLY A 67 2.13 -18.78 -25.75
CA GLY A 67 3.34 -19.27 -25.11
C GLY A 67 3.88 -18.33 -24.03
N GLY A 68 3.60 -17.03 -24.12
CA GLY A 68 3.94 -16.05 -23.08
C GLY A 68 3.37 -16.36 -21.70
N PHE A 69 2.25 -17.09 -21.60
CA PHE A 69 1.70 -17.53 -20.30
C PHE A 69 2.55 -18.62 -19.63
N ALA A 70 3.31 -19.39 -20.42
CA ALA A 70 4.21 -20.43 -19.92
C ALA A 70 5.64 -19.89 -19.68
N ASN A 71 5.87 -18.58 -19.82
CA ASN A 71 7.18 -17.98 -19.65
C ASN A 71 7.71 -18.18 -18.20
N PRO A 72 8.92 -18.74 -18.01
CA PRO A 72 9.49 -18.97 -16.68
C PRO A 72 9.62 -17.70 -15.83
N GLY A 73 9.88 -16.55 -16.45
CA GLY A 73 9.93 -15.25 -15.77
C GLY A 73 8.57 -14.87 -15.19
N LEU A 74 7.50 -14.98 -15.97
CA LEU A 74 6.13 -14.75 -15.49
C LEU A 74 5.76 -15.68 -14.32
N ILE A 75 6.04 -16.98 -14.45
CA ILE A 75 5.79 -17.95 -13.37
C ILE A 75 6.59 -17.61 -12.10
N THR A 76 7.83 -17.14 -12.26
CA THR A 76 8.66 -16.68 -11.14
C THR A 76 8.02 -15.47 -10.45
N VAL A 77 7.50 -14.49 -11.19
CA VAL A 77 6.79 -13.32 -10.64
C VAL A 77 5.61 -13.76 -9.80
N ILE A 78 4.76 -14.63 -10.36
CA ILE A 78 3.55 -15.13 -9.68
C ILE A 78 3.94 -15.83 -8.37
N ALA A 79 4.95 -16.71 -8.41
CA ALA A 79 5.39 -17.45 -7.23
C ALA A 79 6.01 -16.52 -6.16
N LEU A 80 6.77 -15.50 -6.57
CA LEU A 80 7.35 -14.53 -5.65
C LEU A 80 6.31 -13.56 -5.06
N LEU A 81 5.23 -13.25 -5.78
CA LEU A 81 4.09 -12.51 -5.22
C LEU A 81 3.43 -13.30 -4.09
N VAL A 82 3.24 -14.61 -4.29
CA VAL A 82 2.71 -15.52 -3.25
C VAL A 82 3.64 -15.56 -2.03
N VAL A 83 4.94 -15.70 -2.25
CA VAL A 83 5.95 -15.70 -1.18
C VAL A 83 5.98 -14.36 -0.44
N GLY A 84 5.92 -13.23 -1.16
CA GLY A 84 5.87 -11.89 -0.59
C GLY A 84 4.61 -11.65 0.25
N GLU A 85 3.44 -12.09 -0.23
CA GLU A 85 2.19 -12.04 0.53
C GLU A 85 2.28 -12.87 1.82
N ALA A 86 2.89 -14.06 1.78
CA ALA A 86 3.11 -14.88 2.96
C ALA A 86 4.01 -14.16 4.00
N MET A 87 5.06 -13.48 3.55
CA MET A 87 5.95 -12.70 4.43
C MET A 87 5.22 -11.54 5.11
N VAL A 88 4.32 -10.86 4.38
CA VAL A 88 3.49 -9.79 4.91
C VAL A 88 2.49 -10.32 5.93
N ARG A 89 1.72 -11.37 5.58
CA ARG A 89 0.64 -11.90 6.43
C ARG A 89 1.08 -12.56 7.72
N THR A 90 2.26 -13.16 7.70
CA THR A 90 2.83 -13.81 8.89
C THR A 90 3.44 -12.80 9.87
N GLY A 91 3.53 -11.52 9.51
CA GLY A 91 4.19 -10.50 10.33
C GLY A 91 5.71 -10.67 10.39
N ALA A 92 6.31 -11.49 9.52
CA ALA A 92 7.75 -11.72 9.48
C ALA A 92 8.55 -10.42 9.29
N LEU A 93 7.93 -9.41 8.66
CA LEU A 93 8.53 -8.10 8.40
C LEU A 93 8.28 -7.07 9.53
N GLU A 94 7.40 -7.34 10.50
CA GLU A 94 7.11 -6.40 11.60
C GLU A 94 8.22 -6.34 12.66
N GLY A 95 8.96 -7.43 12.84
CA GLY A 95 10.14 -7.45 13.71
C GLY A 95 11.22 -6.47 13.25
N VAL A 96 11.39 -6.32 11.93
CA VAL A 96 12.31 -5.35 11.32
C VAL A 96 11.86 -3.92 11.60
N ALA A 97 10.55 -3.66 11.51
CA ALA A 97 9.95 -2.35 11.77
C ALA A 97 10.05 -1.89 13.23
N THR A 98 9.84 -2.81 14.17
CA THR A 98 9.82 -2.53 15.62
C THR A 98 11.21 -2.36 16.23
N THR A 99 12.19 -3.15 15.79
CA THR A 99 13.60 -3.02 16.20
C THR A 99 14.18 -1.65 15.81
N LEU A 100 13.70 -1.12 14.69
CA LEU A 100 14.13 0.16 14.12
C LEU A 100 13.65 1.37 14.91
N HIS A 101 12.50 1.26 15.57
CA HIS A 101 11.88 2.30 16.40
C HIS A 101 12.70 2.62 17.68
N GLN A 102 13.52 1.70 18.16
CA GLN A 102 14.29 1.86 19.40
C GLN A 102 15.59 2.67 19.20
N LEU A 103 16.06 2.84 17.96
CA LEU A 103 17.36 3.44 17.63
C LEU A 103 17.31 4.95 17.31
N SER A 104 16.13 5.57 17.29
CA SER A 104 15.93 6.89 16.64
C SER A 104 16.46 8.12 17.39
N GLY A 105 16.56 8.12 18.72
CA GLY A 105 17.26 9.17 19.49
C GLY A 105 16.86 10.64 19.23
N GLY A 106 15.67 10.93 18.70
CA GLY A 106 15.07 12.28 18.65
C GLY A 106 15.53 13.25 17.55
N ASN A 107 16.34 12.83 16.57
CA ASN A 107 16.77 13.71 15.45
C ASN A 107 16.03 13.38 14.15
N ALA A 108 15.45 14.39 13.50
CA ALA A 108 14.73 14.31 12.22
C ALA A 108 15.51 13.58 11.10
N LEU A 109 16.78 13.92 10.90
CA LEU A 109 17.60 13.32 9.84
C LEU A 109 17.97 11.87 10.17
N ARG A 110 18.27 11.58 11.45
CA ARG A 110 18.50 10.20 11.90
C ARG A 110 17.23 9.37 11.75
N GLY A 111 16.08 9.95 12.05
CA GLY A 111 14.77 9.33 11.83
C GLY A 111 14.50 8.99 10.37
N LEU A 112 14.84 9.90 9.45
CA LEU A 112 14.72 9.67 8.02
C LEU A 112 15.66 8.54 7.54
N ILE A 113 16.93 8.57 7.96
CA ILE A 113 17.92 7.54 7.60
C ILE A 113 17.49 6.17 8.14
N ILE A 114 17.11 6.13 9.41
CA ILE A 114 16.69 4.92 10.10
C ILE A 114 15.41 4.37 9.46
N SER A 115 14.49 5.20 8.96
CA SER A 115 13.27 4.72 8.29
C SER A 115 13.48 4.31 6.83
N LEU A 116 14.33 4.99 6.06
CA LEU A 116 14.44 4.78 4.60
C LEU A 116 15.44 3.71 4.18
N ILE A 117 16.59 3.56 4.88
CA ILE A 117 17.58 2.53 4.52
C ILE A 117 16.96 1.12 4.60
N PRO A 118 16.25 0.76 5.67
CA PRO A 118 15.62 -0.56 5.76
C PRO A 118 14.55 -0.77 4.70
N VAL A 119 13.81 0.28 4.31
CA VAL A 119 12.87 0.20 3.20
C VAL A 119 13.59 -0.21 1.92
N ALA A 120 14.69 0.47 1.58
CA ALA A 120 15.46 0.13 0.38
C ALA A 120 16.01 -1.30 0.42
N ILE A 121 16.48 -1.75 1.59
CA ILE A 121 16.99 -3.13 1.78
C ILE A 121 15.86 -4.15 1.67
N VAL A 122 14.71 -3.91 2.29
CA VAL A 122 13.57 -4.83 2.21
C VAL A 122 13.01 -4.85 0.77
N SER A 123 12.96 -3.70 0.09
CA SER A 123 12.59 -3.60 -1.32
C SER A 123 13.58 -4.29 -2.26
N SER A 124 14.84 -4.47 -1.88
CA SER A 124 15.78 -5.23 -2.73
C SER A 124 15.51 -6.73 -2.71
N VAL A 125 14.62 -7.23 -1.86
CA VAL A 125 14.28 -8.66 -1.79
C VAL A 125 12.78 -8.92 -1.94
N LEU A 126 11.94 -7.89 -1.88
CA LEU A 126 10.50 -7.96 -2.00
C LEU A 126 9.98 -6.93 -2.98
N ASN A 127 8.83 -7.23 -3.61
CA ASN A 127 8.16 -6.28 -4.48
C ASN A 127 7.79 -5.00 -3.71
N ASN A 128 7.98 -3.84 -4.34
CA ASN A 128 7.83 -2.51 -3.75
C ASN A 128 6.45 -2.24 -3.13
N THR A 129 5.37 -2.81 -3.67
CA THR A 129 3.99 -2.50 -3.23
C THR A 129 3.70 -2.94 -1.80
N PRO A 130 3.86 -4.23 -1.41
CA PRO A 130 3.72 -4.66 -0.02
C PRO A 130 4.64 -3.92 0.95
N VAL A 131 5.87 -3.62 0.53
CA VAL A 131 6.83 -2.87 1.34
C VAL A 131 6.26 -1.50 1.68
N VAL A 132 5.85 -0.72 0.69
CA VAL A 132 5.31 0.62 0.94
C VAL A 132 4.04 0.56 1.81
N ILE A 133 3.14 -0.39 1.60
CA ILE A 133 1.92 -0.55 2.41
C ILE A 133 2.26 -0.80 3.89
N ILE A 134 3.23 -1.67 4.19
CA ILE A 134 3.67 -1.94 5.56
C ILE A 134 4.32 -0.70 6.18
N PHE A 135 5.16 0.00 5.41
CA PHE A 135 5.96 1.10 5.93
C PHE A 135 5.20 2.44 6.04
N ILE A 136 4.10 2.66 5.30
CA ILE A 136 3.25 3.86 5.47
C ILE A 136 2.81 4.06 6.94
N PRO A 137 2.15 3.10 7.61
CA PRO A 137 1.71 3.30 9.00
C PRO A 137 2.88 3.41 9.98
N ILE A 138 4.00 2.70 9.73
CA ILE A 138 5.20 2.77 10.56
C ILE A 138 5.82 4.17 10.49
N ILE A 139 5.99 4.69 9.28
CA ILE A 139 6.55 6.03 9.06
C ILE A 139 5.60 7.11 9.55
N SER A 140 4.29 6.93 9.42
CA SER A 140 3.30 7.90 9.91
C SER A 140 3.35 8.02 11.44
N ALA A 141 3.29 6.88 12.15
CA ALA A 141 3.43 6.86 13.61
C ALA A 141 4.80 7.41 14.07
N PHE A 142 5.85 7.15 13.30
CA PHE A 142 7.17 7.71 13.56
C PHE A 142 7.17 9.24 13.41
N ALA A 143 6.58 9.76 12.34
CA ALA A 143 6.50 11.20 12.05
C ALA A 143 5.78 11.96 13.17
N GLU A 144 4.65 11.42 13.64
CA GLU A 144 3.88 11.96 14.78
C GLU A 144 4.73 12.02 16.04
N ARG A 145 5.46 10.95 16.35
CA ARG A 145 6.29 10.86 17.57
C ARG A 145 7.42 11.88 17.60
N ILE A 146 7.97 12.25 16.45
CA ILE A 146 9.03 13.27 16.33
C ILE A 146 8.51 14.66 15.96
N GLY A 147 7.18 14.84 15.83
CA GLY A 147 6.56 16.12 15.51
C GLY A 147 6.84 16.63 14.08
N ILE A 148 7.08 15.73 13.12
CA ILE A 148 7.31 16.09 11.72
C ILE A 148 6.08 15.73 10.89
N PRO A 149 5.67 16.56 9.93
CA PRO A 149 4.58 16.23 9.01
C PRO A 149 4.86 14.94 8.22
N VAL A 150 3.91 14.01 8.22
CA VAL A 150 3.95 12.75 7.46
C VAL A 150 4.25 12.99 5.97
N SER A 151 3.75 14.10 5.41
CA SER A 151 4.00 14.55 4.03
C SER A 151 5.47 14.87 3.72
N ARG A 152 6.40 14.84 4.67
CA ARG A 152 7.84 14.93 4.38
C ARG A 152 8.51 13.58 4.19
N LEU A 153 7.88 12.49 4.62
CA LEU A 153 8.50 11.16 4.67
C LEU A 153 7.94 10.19 3.64
N LEU A 154 6.72 10.42 3.14
CA LEU A 154 6.03 9.47 2.27
C LEU A 154 6.52 9.44 0.80
N ILE A 155 6.83 10.58 0.16
CA ILE A 155 7.53 10.56 -1.14
C ILE A 155 8.92 9.92 -1.01
N PRO A 156 9.76 10.29 -0.01
CA PRO A 156 11.05 9.65 0.21
C PRO A 156 10.95 8.14 0.47
N LEU A 157 9.89 7.69 1.16
CA LEU A 157 9.59 6.28 1.34
C LEU A 157 9.39 5.56 -0.01
N SER A 158 8.52 6.10 -0.87
CA SER A 158 8.29 5.51 -2.19
C SER A 158 9.57 5.49 -3.01
N PHE A 159 10.33 6.58 -3.01
CA PHE A 159 11.57 6.68 -3.79
C PHE A 159 12.64 5.71 -3.27
N ALA A 160 12.80 5.57 -1.95
CA ALA A 160 13.72 4.60 -1.34
C ALA A 160 13.32 3.16 -1.69
N SER A 161 12.02 2.85 -1.72
CA SER A 161 11.51 1.55 -2.16
C SER A 161 11.84 1.28 -3.62
N ILE A 162 11.57 2.22 -4.53
CA ILE A 162 11.92 2.09 -5.97
C ILE A 162 13.44 1.89 -6.15
N LEU A 163 14.26 2.72 -5.51
CA LEU A 163 15.72 2.64 -5.57
C LEU A 163 16.27 1.33 -4.99
N GLY A 164 15.64 0.80 -3.93
CA GLY A 164 15.95 -0.52 -3.41
C GLY A 164 15.59 -1.63 -4.40
N GLY A 165 14.38 -1.56 -4.94
CA GLY A 165 13.82 -2.57 -5.84
C GLY A 165 14.54 -2.71 -7.18
N MET A 166 15.21 -1.65 -7.66
CA MET A 166 16.02 -1.70 -8.88
C MET A 166 17.39 -2.38 -8.70
N THR A 167 17.78 -2.80 -7.48
CA THR A 167 19.13 -3.38 -7.24
C THR A 167 19.20 -4.88 -7.49
N THR A 168 18.10 -5.61 -7.46
CA THR A 168 18.08 -7.08 -7.65
C THR A 168 16.97 -7.49 -8.60
N LEU A 169 17.06 -8.72 -9.09
CA LEU A 169 16.03 -9.28 -9.97
C LEU A 169 14.63 -9.35 -9.32
N ILE A 170 14.54 -9.65 -8.02
CA ILE A 170 13.25 -9.82 -7.32
C ILE A 170 12.66 -8.50 -6.84
N GLY A 171 13.50 -7.49 -6.58
CA GLY A 171 13.08 -6.28 -5.88
C GLY A 171 11.95 -5.50 -6.59
N SER A 172 11.80 -5.64 -7.90
CA SER A 172 10.67 -5.05 -8.63
C SER A 172 10.04 -6.03 -9.60
N SER A 173 8.71 -6.02 -9.68
CA SER A 173 7.97 -6.79 -10.71
C SER A 173 8.49 -6.48 -12.11
N THR A 174 8.88 -5.22 -12.37
CA THR A 174 9.40 -4.75 -13.65
C THR A 174 10.69 -5.45 -14.07
N ASN A 175 11.59 -5.74 -13.12
CA ASN A 175 12.87 -6.40 -13.41
C ASN A 175 12.62 -7.85 -13.85
N LEU A 176 11.69 -8.53 -13.18
CA LEU A 176 11.26 -9.87 -13.56
C LEU A 176 10.57 -9.89 -14.93
N LEU A 177 9.85 -8.83 -15.30
CA LEU A 177 9.26 -8.73 -16.65
C LEU A 177 10.35 -8.65 -17.70
N VAL A 178 11.35 -7.79 -17.50
CA VAL A 178 12.50 -7.69 -18.41
C VAL A 178 13.21 -9.04 -18.53
N ALA A 179 13.44 -9.74 -17.41
CA ALA A 179 14.06 -11.07 -17.44
C ALA A 179 13.22 -12.11 -18.19
N GLY A 180 11.89 -12.06 -18.04
CA GLY A 180 10.95 -12.88 -18.79
C GLY A 180 11.07 -12.63 -20.30
N VAL A 181 11.08 -11.37 -20.72
CA VAL A 181 11.24 -10.98 -22.12
C VAL A 181 12.58 -11.47 -22.67
N VAL A 182 13.69 -11.20 -21.97
CA VAL A 182 15.05 -11.63 -22.39
C VAL A 182 15.13 -13.12 -22.67
N THR A 183 14.51 -13.93 -21.80
CA THR A 183 14.47 -15.39 -21.97
C THR A 183 13.70 -15.79 -23.23
N ASP A 184 12.59 -15.10 -23.55
CA ASP A 184 11.80 -15.36 -24.75
C ASP A 184 12.50 -14.93 -26.05
N LEU A 185 13.39 -13.94 -25.98
CA LEU A 185 14.26 -13.58 -27.11
C LEU A 185 15.42 -14.60 -27.31
N GLY A 186 15.45 -15.69 -26.54
CA GLY A 186 16.47 -16.74 -26.64
C GLY A 186 17.81 -16.39 -25.98
N LEU A 187 17.86 -15.33 -25.16
CA LEU A 187 19.06 -14.94 -24.44
C LEU A 187 19.19 -15.68 -23.11
N ALA A 188 20.39 -15.64 -22.52
CA ALA A 188 20.64 -16.23 -21.22
C ALA A 188 19.73 -15.62 -20.14
N PRO A 189 19.14 -16.42 -19.23
CA PRO A 189 18.33 -15.90 -18.14
C PRO A 189 19.12 -14.96 -17.24
N ILE A 190 18.54 -13.81 -16.90
CA ILE A 190 19.12 -12.87 -15.94
C ILE A 190 19.20 -13.56 -14.58
N GLN A 191 20.41 -13.63 -14.00
CA GLN A 191 20.63 -14.15 -12.66
C GLN A 191 20.31 -13.10 -11.60
N PHE A 192 20.22 -13.54 -10.34
CA PHE A 192 19.77 -12.71 -9.24
C PHE A 192 20.58 -11.40 -9.06
N PHE A 193 21.91 -11.47 -9.25
CA PHE A 193 22.85 -10.37 -8.97
C PHE A 193 23.52 -9.76 -10.22
N ASP A 194 23.08 -10.10 -11.43
CA ASP A 194 23.78 -9.69 -12.66
C ASP A 194 23.95 -8.17 -12.83
N PHE A 195 22.96 -7.39 -12.35
CA PHE A 195 22.97 -5.94 -12.40
C PHE A 195 23.07 -5.29 -11.01
N PHE A 196 23.47 -6.07 -10.00
CA PHE A 196 23.53 -5.60 -8.61
C PHE A 196 24.50 -4.45 -8.42
N VAL A 197 25.70 -4.53 -9.00
CA VAL A 197 26.71 -3.48 -8.87
C VAL A 197 26.23 -2.16 -9.49
N PRO A 198 25.83 -2.10 -10.78
CA PRO A 198 25.24 -0.88 -11.36
C PRO A 198 24.00 -0.39 -10.60
N GLY A 199 23.13 -1.31 -10.18
CA GLY A 199 21.92 -0.99 -9.41
C GLY A 199 22.26 -0.32 -8.08
N CYS A 200 23.22 -0.84 -7.32
CA CYS A 200 23.68 -0.26 -6.06
C CYS A 200 24.33 1.11 -6.24
N VAL A 201 25.05 1.35 -7.33
CA VAL A 201 25.60 2.69 -7.63
C VAL A 201 24.47 3.70 -7.82
N LEU A 202 23.48 3.38 -8.66
CA LEU A 202 22.32 4.24 -8.89
C LEU A 202 21.48 4.42 -7.63
N ALA A 203 21.21 3.33 -6.90
CA ALA A 203 20.44 3.35 -5.67
C ALA A 203 21.13 4.20 -4.59
N SER A 204 22.46 4.11 -4.47
CA SER A 204 23.22 4.90 -3.49
C SER A 204 23.17 6.39 -3.80
N VAL A 205 23.41 6.78 -5.06
CA VAL A 205 23.32 8.19 -5.48
C VAL A 205 21.88 8.72 -5.33
N GLY A 206 20.90 7.93 -5.73
CA GLY A 206 19.49 8.25 -5.55
C GLY A 206 19.11 8.38 -4.07
N LEU A 207 19.62 7.51 -3.19
CA LEU A 207 19.32 7.55 -1.77
C LEU A 207 19.95 8.79 -1.11
N VAL A 208 21.15 9.18 -1.53
CA VAL A 208 21.76 10.47 -1.11
C VAL A 208 20.86 11.63 -1.53
N TYR A 209 20.35 11.65 -2.77
CA TYR A 209 19.39 12.66 -3.20
C TYR A 209 18.12 12.65 -2.34
N VAL A 210 17.55 11.47 -2.07
CA VAL A 210 16.32 11.30 -1.29
C VAL A 210 16.50 11.73 0.18
N LEU A 211 17.69 11.54 0.75
CA LEU A 211 17.99 11.90 2.13
C LEU A 211 18.26 13.38 2.33
N PHE A 212 18.93 14.03 1.37
CA PHE A 212 19.43 15.40 1.55
C PHE A 212 18.72 16.45 0.70
N ILE A 213 18.27 16.12 -0.52
CA ILE A 213 17.74 17.09 -1.48
C ILE A 213 16.21 17.02 -1.56
N ALA A 214 15.65 15.81 -1.68
CA ALA A 214 14.20 15.63 -1.76
C ALA A 214 13.43 16.28 -0.60
N PRO A 215 13.85 16.19 0.69
CA PRO A 215 13.11 16.79 1.80
C PRO A 215 13.05 18.32 1.75
N ILE A 216 13.98 18.95 1.02
CA ILE A 216 14.02 20.41 0.81
C ILE A 216 13.02 20.81 -0.29
N LEU A 217 12.84 19.97 -1.31
CA LEU A 217 11.97 20.23 -2.46
C LEU A 217 10.49 19.91 -2.18
N ILE A 218 10.22 18.97 -1.28
CA ILE A 218 8.86 18.50 -0.97
C ILE A 218 8.14 19.54 -0.08
N PRO A 219 6.93 19.99 -0.49
CA PRO A 219 6.19 20.99 0.29
C PRO A 219 5.74 20.45 1.65
N ASN A 220 5.82 21.31 2.66
CA ASN A 220 5.27 21.02 3.97
C ASN A 220 3.75 21.27 3.97
N ARG A 221 2.95 20.20 3.86
CA ARG A 221 1.47 20.28 3.83
C ARG A 221 0.82 19.81 5.14
N GLY A 222 1.60 19.36 6.13
CA GLY A 222 1.05 18.77 7.36
C GLY A 222 0.28 19.75 8.25
N ALA A 223 0.50 21.07 8.14
CA ALA A 223 -0.20 22.05 8.98
C ALA A 223 -1.71 22.15 8.70
N MET A 224 -2.21 21.73 7.53
CA MET A 224 -3.64 21.79 7.19
C MET A 224 -4.39 20.48 7.44
N ALA A 225 -3.71 19.33 7.41
CA ALA A 225 -4.33 18.02 7.62
C ALA A 225 -4.53 17.69 9.10
N THR A 226 -3.60 18.11 9.97
CA THR A 226 -3.73 17.93 11.44
C THR A 226 -4.95 18.63 12.02
N GLN A 227 -5.45 19.70 11.37
CA GLN A 227 -6.69 20.38 11.77
C GLN A 227 -7.98 19.65 11.33
N LEU A 228 -7.88 18.63 10.46
CA LEU A 228 -9.03 17.92 9.88
C LEU A 228 -9.03 16.40 10.16
N THR A 229 -7.90 15.82 10.57
CA THR A 229 -7.81 14.45 11.09
C THR A 229 -8.54 14.33 12.43
N SER A 230 -9.26 13.23 12.59
CA SER A 230 -10.18 12.88 13.68
C SER A 230 -9.56 12.83 15.08
N GLU A 231 -8.23 12.89 15.22
CA GLU A 231 -7.55 12.70 16.51
C GLU A 231 -7.74 13.86 17.51
N ASP A 232 -7.96 15.09 17.05
CA ASP A 232 -8.22 16.26 17.91
C ASP A 232 -9.71 16.43 18.26
N ARG A 233 -10.58 15.51 17.81
CA ARG A 233 -12.01 15.60 18.08
C ARG A 233 -12.29 15.20 19.53
N GLN A 234 -12.83 16.15 20.30
CA GLN A 234 -13.34 15.88 21.63
C GLN A 234 -14.72 15.24 21.54
N PHE A 235 -14.83 14.03 22.05
CA PHE A 235 -16.08 13.31 22.28
C PHE A 235 -16.59 13.64 23.68
N ILE A 236 -17.91 13.80 23.80
CA ILE A 236 -18.56 13.89 25.11
C ILE A 236 -18.89 12.47 25.54
N ALA A 237 -18.35 12.04 26.67
CA ALA A 237 -18.57 10.72 27.26
C ALA A 237 -19.10 10.85 28.70
N GLN A 238 -19.70 9.78 29.21
CA GLN A 238 -20.18 9.68 30.59
C GLN A 238 -19.36 8.68 31.38
N ILE A 239 -19.00 9.05 32.61
CA ILE A 239 -18.31 8.20 33.57
C ILE A 239 -19.15 8.09 34.83
N GLU A 240 -19.53 6.88 35.23
CA GLU A 240 -20.23 6.63 36.49
C GLU A 240 -19.24 6.29 37.61
N VAL A 241 -19.45 6.86 38.79
CA VAL A 241 -18.67 6.56 39.98
C VAL A 241 -19.24 5.33 40.68
N LEU A 242 -18.71 4.16 40.34
CA LEU A 242 -19.06 2.87 40.97
C LEU A 242 -18.56 2.76 42.43
N PRO A 243 -19.13 1.84 43.24
CA PRO A 243 -18.74 1.64 44.65
C PRO A 243 -17.26 1.33 44.89
N ASP A 244 -16.58 0.70 43.93
CA ASP A 244 -15.15 0.36 43.98
C ASP A 244 -14.27 1.33 43.16
N SER A 245 -14.82 2.49 42.77
CA SER A 245 -14.13 3.40 41.85
C SER A 245 -13.03 4.20 42.54
N PRO A 246 -11.83 4.34 41.93
CA PRO A 246 -10.78 5.21 42.45
C PRO A 246 -11.13 6.71 42.34
N LEU A 247 -12.27 7.03 41.71
CA LEU A 247 -12.78 8.39 41.58
C LEU A 247 -13.46 8.91 42.86
N ILE A 248 -13.78 8.04 43.83
CA ILE A 248 -14.45 8.42 45.08
C ILE A 248 -13.54 9.35 45.90
N GLY A 249 -14.05 10.51 46.28
CA GLY A 249 -13.30 11.51 47.04
C GLY A 249 -12.38 12.40 46.20
N ASP A 250 -12.34 12.22 44.87
CA ASP A 250 -11.58 13.11 44.00
C ASP A 250 -12.30 14.46 43.85
N THR A 251 -11.53 15.53 43.72
CA THR A 251 -12.01 16.91 43.65
C THR A 251 -11.52 17.56 42.36
N VAL A 252 -12.35 18.40 41.75
CA VAL A 252 -11.98 19.10 40.51
C VAL A 252 -11.00 20.21 40.84
N VAL A 253 -9.83 20.21 40.20
CA VAL A 253 -8.84 21.30 40.30
C VAL A 253 -8.57 21.81 38.89
N SER A 254 -8.93 23.06 38.60
CA SER A 254 -8.77 23.66 37.25
C SER A 254 -9.56 22.94 36.14
N GLY A 255 -10.71 22.36 36.46
CA GLY A 255 -11.62 21.75 35.47
C GLY A 255 -11.31 20.29 35.08
N THR A 256 -10.33 19.66 35.73
CA THR A 256 -9.97 18.24 35.58
C THR A 256 -9.91 17.56 36.95
N PHE A 257 -10.07 16.23 36.98
CA PHE A 257 -9.85 15.43 38.19
C PHE A 257 -8.40 14.92 38.21
N LYS A 258 -7.83 14.68 39.41
CA LYS A 258 -6.47 14.12 39.51
C LYS A 258 -6.38 12.74 38.87
N THR A 259 -7.46 11.98 38.99
CA THR A 259 -7.58 10.63 38.42
C THR A 259 -7.88 10.65 36.92
N LEU A 260 -8.36 11.79 36.39
CA LEU A 260 -8.70 12.00 34.97
C LEU A 260 -8.06 13.30 34.43
N PRO A 261 -6.71 13.40 34.39
CA PRO A 261 -6.00 14.64 34.11
C PRO A 261 -6.21 15.17 32.68
N ASP A 262 -6.46 14.27 31.72
CA ASP A 262 -6.60 14.59 30.29
C ASP A 262 -8.07 14.69 29.83
N MET A 263 -9.01 14.78 30.77
CA MET A 263 -10.45 14.84 30.49
C MET A 263 -11.06 16.12 31.06
N THR A 264 -11.68 16.94 30.20
CA THR A 264 -12.34 18.16 30.66
C THR A 264 -13.72 17.83 31.23
N VAL A 265 -13.93 18.09 32.51
CA VAL A 265 -15.23 17.86 33.17
C VAL A 265 -16.21 18.96 32.75
N ARG A 266 -17.36 18.55 32.20
CA ARG A 266 -18.40 19.46 31.71
C ARG A 266 -19.56 19.61 32.69
N MET A 267 -19.91 18.54 33.38
CA MET A 267 -20.98 18.51 34.38
C MET A 267 -20.77 17.30 35.30
N ILE A 268 -21.20 17.42 36.54
CA ILE A 268 -21.38 16.28 37.45
C ILE A 268 -22.85 16.24 37.79
N GLN A 269 -23.49 15.09 37.63
CA GLN A 269 -24.88 14.89 38.04
C GLN A 269 -24.93 13.95 39.23
N ARG A 270 -25.59 14.42 40.30
CA ARG A 270 -25.85 13.65 41.51
C ARG A 270 -27.35 13.57 41.70
N SER A 271 -27.91 12.38 41.46
CA SER A 271 -29.37 12.19 41.51
C SER A 271 -30.06 13.22 40.60
N GLU A 272 -31.02 13.99 41.12
CA GLU A 272 -31.78 15.01 40.38
C GLU A 272 -31.05 16.36 40.24
N HIS A 273 -29.85 16.51 40.80
CA HIS A 273 -29.12 17.79 40.81
C HIS A 273 -27.90 17.76 39.88
N ALA A 274 -27.87 18.68 38.93
CA ALA A 274 -26.73 18.90 38.04
C ALA A 274 -25.82 20.00 38.58
N PHE A 275 -24.55 19.67 38.81
CA PHE A 275 -23.47 20.60 39.12
C PHE A 275 -22.77 21.02 37.83
N LEU A 276 -22.74 22.32 37.58
CA LEU A 276 -22.09 22.95 36.44
C LEU A 276 -20.82 23.70 36.88
N PRO A 277 -19.83 23.89 35.98
CA PRO A 277 -18.64 24.68 36.28
C PRO A 277 -18.94 26.10 36.79
N PRO A 278 -18.16 26.62 37.75
CA PRO A 278 -16.95 26.04 38.34
C PRO A 278 -17.24 24.95 39.39
N LEU A 279 -16.56 23.80 39.28
CA LEU A 279 -16.78 22.57 40.07
C LEU A 279 -15.78 22.41 41.25
N ASP A 280 -15.05 23.48 41.60
CA ASP A 280 -13.88 23.43 42.49
C ASP A 280 -14.16 22.96 43.93
N TRP A 281 -15.44 22.81 44.29
CA TRP A 281 -15.94 22.43 45.63
C TRP A 281 -16.75 21.12 45.63
N VAL A 282 -16.84 20.44 44.48
CA VAL A 282 -17.62 19.20 44.35
C VAL A 282 -16.69 17.99 44.49
N GLU A 283 -16.85 17.28 45.60
CA GLU A 283 -16.21 15.98 45.84
C GLU A 283 -17.09 14.86 45.25
N LEU A 284 -16.47 13.94 44.51
CA LEU A 284 -17.17 12.81 43.87
C LEU A 284 -17.62 11.75 44.88
N LYS A 285 -18.86 11.31 44.73
CA LYS A 285 -19.50 10.26 45.54
C LYS A 285 -19.97 9.11 44.67
N VAL A 286 -20.16 7.95 45.29
CA VAL A 286 -20.76 6.77 44.63
C VAL A 286 -22.12 7.15 44.05
N GLY A 287 -22.35 6.79 42.77
CA GLY A 287 -23.55 7.12 42.02
C GLY A 287 -23.55 8.48 41.32
N ASP A 288 -22.45 9.25 41.39
CA ASP A 288 -22.29 10.45 40.57
C ASP A 288 -22.04 10.07 39.09
N VAL A 289 -22.65 10.81 38.17
CA VAL A 289 -22.43 10.69 36.72
C VAL A 289 -21.65 11.91 36.23
N ILE A 290 -20.45 11.66 35.71
CA ILE A 290 -19.52 12.71 35.25
C ILE A 290 -19.60 12.79 33.72
N VAL A 291 -19.99 13.95 33.20
CA VAL A 291 -19.94 14.22 31.76
C VAL A 291 -18.60 14.85 31.44
N VAL A 292 -17.80 14.19 30.60
CA VAL A 292 -16.43 14.59 30.24
C VAL A 292 -16.29 14.80 28.74
N ALA A 293 -15.44 15.74 28.34
CA ALA A 293 -15.00 15.92 26.97
C ALA A 293 -13.54 15.46 26.84
N ALA A 294 -13.28 14.47 25.97
CA ALA A 294 -11.95 13.88 25.78
C ALA A 294 -11.76 13.37 24.35
N THR A 295 -10.51 13.24 23.89
CA THR A 295 -10.22 12.65 22.58
C THR A 295 -10.41 11.13 22.62
N ARG A 296 -10.58 10.51 21.44
CA ARG A 296 -10.70 9.05 21.31
C ARG A 296 -9.56 8.29 22.00
N LYS A 297 -8.32 8.78 21.85
CA LYS A 297 -7.13 8.18 22.47
C LYS A 297 -7.26 8.15 24.00
N VAL A 298 -7.63 9.29 24.60
CA VAL A 298 -7.83 9.41 26.05
C VAL A 298 -8.95 8.50 26.51
N LEU A 299 -10.09 8.46 25.81
CA LEU A 299 -11.20 7.55 26.15
C LEU A 299 -10.80 6.07 26.08
N THR A 300 -10.00 5.69 25.09
CA THR A 300 -9.49 4.31 24.92
C THR A 300 -8.50 3.95 26.04
N GLU A 301 -7.59 4.86 26.40
CA GLU A 301 -6.66 4.66 27.51
C GLU A 301 -7.41 4.58 28.86
N THR A 302 -8.44 5.40 29.07
CA THR A 302 -9.27 5.36 30.27
C THR A 302 -10.11 4.09 30.35
N LEU A 303 -10.68 3.60 29.24
CA LEU A 303 -11.36 2.29 29.20
C LEU A 303 -10.44 1.15 29.66
N ASN A 304 -9.18 1.15 29.20
CA ASN A 304 -8.21 0.13 29.59
C ASN A 304 -7.84 0.21 31.09
N ARG A 305 -7.85 1.42 31.67
CA ARG A 305 -7.56 1.64 33.10
C ARG A 305 -8.77 1.42 34.01
N LEU A 306 -9.97 1.73 33.52
CA LEU A 306 -11.24 1.67 34.25
C LEU A 306 -12.30 0.94 33.39
N PRO A 307 -12.21 -0.39 33.24
CA PRO A 307 -13.02 -1.16 32.28
C PRO A 307 -14.54 -1.15 32.53
N ARG A 308 -14.98 -0.58 33.66
CA ARG A 308 -16.38 -0.56 34.11
C ARG A 308 -16.95 0.85 34.32
N ALA A 309 -16.15 1.90 34.18
CA ALA A 309 -16.58 3.24 34.56
C ALA A 309 -17.24 4.02 33.41
N LEU A 310 -16.97 3.66 32.16
CA LEU A 310 -17.45 4.34 30.95
C LEU A 310 -18.69 3.62 30.38
N HIS A 311 -19.84 3.80 31.04
CA HIS A 311 -21.12 3.33 30.52
C HIS A 311 -22.18 4.44 30.69
N PRO A 312 -23.12 4.60 29.74
CA PRO A 312 -24.33 5.37 29.99
C PRO A 312 -25.17 4.62 31.03
N SER A 313 -25.38 5.23 32.21
CA SER A 313 -26.19 4.64 33.28
C SER A 313 -27.64 4.43 32.81
N PRO A 314 -28.31 3.33 33.23
CA PRO A 314 -29.74 3.16 32.97
C PRO A 314 -30.57 4.21 33.71
N THR A 315 -31.50 4.86 33.01
CA THR A 315 -32.41 5.88 33.57
C THR A 315 -33.38 5.23 34.58
N ARG A 316 -33.96 6.02 35.49
CA ARG A 316 -34.97 5.60 36.49
C ARG A 316 -36.11 4.74 35.91
N GLN A 317 -36.51 4.97 34.66
CA GLN A 317 -37.50 4.15 33.95
C GLN A 317 -37.03 2.71 33.67
N GLN A 318 -35.73 2.50 33.45
CA GLN A 318 -35.14 1.17 33.26
C GLN A 318 -34.94 0.43 34.59
N LEU A 319 -34.70 1.15 35.68
CA LEU A 319 -34.72 0.59 37.04
C LEU A 319 -36.15 0.14 37.44
N GLU A 320 -37.16 0.97 37.17
CA GLU A 320 -38.57 0.63 37.42
C GLU A 320 -39.13 -0.44 36.47
N ALA A 321 -38.58 -0.58 35.26
CA ALA A 321 -38.89 -1.68 34.36
C ALA A 321 -38.18 -2.97 34.80
N GLY A 322 -36.91 -2.91 35.17
CA GLY A 322 -36.12 -4.04 35.66
C GLY A 322 -36.69 -4.67 36.93
N GLU A 323 -37.24 -3.86 37.85
CA GLU A 323 -37.95 -4.37 39.04
C GLU A 323 -39.23 -5.14 38.68
N ARG A 324 -39.94 -4.76 37.60
CA ARG A 324 -41.10 -5.55 37.12
C ARG A 324 -40.70 -6.82 36.38
N PHE A 325 -39.56 -6.82 35.69
CA PHE A 325 -39.05 -8.02 35.01
C PHE A 325 -38.40 -9.04 35.97
N HIS A 326 -37.91 -8.60 37.14
CA HIS A 326 -37.34 -9.50 38.16
C HIS A 326 -38.38 -10.31 38.96
N GLU A 327 -39.62 -9.85 39.08
CA GLU A 327 -40.67 -10.58 39.81
C GLU A 327 -41.22 -11.79 39.02
N GLU A 328 -41.23 -11.74 37.68
CA GLU A 328 -41.85 -12.80 36.86
C GLU A 328 -40.86 -13.93 36.45
N TYR A 329 -39.55 -13.70 36.54
CA TYR A 329 -38.51 -14.65 36.11
C TYR A 329 -37.77 -15.41 37.22
N SER A 330 -38.14 -15.22 38.50
CA SER A 330 -37.48 -15.88 39.65
C SER A 330 -37.94 -17.31 39.93
N LEU A 331 -38.31 -18.10 38.91
CA LEU A 331 -38.79 -19.48 39.10
C LEU A 331 -37.93 -20.59 38.47
N ASN A 332 -36.73 -20.33 37.95
CA ASN A 332 -35.78 -21.41 37.62
C ASN A 332 -34.31 -20.96 37.74
N PRO A 333 -33.56 -21.43 38.74
CA PRO A 333 -32.12 -21.16 38.85
C PRO A 333 -31.37 -22.23 38.05
N THR A 334 -31.08 -21.97 36.78
CA THR A 334 -30.03 -22.69 36.07
C THR A 334 -28.94 -21.71 35.68
N ASN A 335 -27.72 -22.04 36.11
CA ASN A 335 -26.47 -21.30 35.96
C ASN A 335 -26.16 -20.91 34.49
N GLU A 336 -26.75 -19.83 34.01
CA GLU A 336 -26.21 -19.07 32.87
C GLU A 336 -25.66 -17.75 33.41
N SER A 337 -24.43 -17.44 32.99
CA SER A 337 -23.69 -16.25 33.38
C SER A 337 -24.55 -15.00 33.17
N THR A 338 -24.77 -14.23 34.23
CA THR A 338 -25.49 -12.93 34.22
C THR A 338 -24.66 -11.79 33.60
N SER A 339 -23.64 -12.09 32.79
CA SER A 339 -22.83 -11.09 32.09
C SER A 339 -23.59 -10.59 30.86
N GLU A 340 -23.83 -9.30 30.79
CA GLU A 340 -24.53 -8.73 29.64
C GLU A 340 -23.64 -8.77 28.36
N PRO A 341 -24.19 -8.90 27.14
CA PRO A 341 -23.43 -9.28 25.93
C PRO A 341 -22.21 -8.44 25.52
N TRP A 342 -22.10 -7.17 25.94
CA TRP A 342 -20.91 -6.32 25.71
C TRP A 342 -19.78 -6.57 26.73
N GLN A 343 -20.02 -7.38 27.75
CA GLN A 343 -19.02 -7.80 28.73
C GLN A 343 -18.27 -9.06 28.29
N GLU A 344 -18.66 -9.67 27.18
CA GLU A 344 -18.07 -10.90 26.65
C GLU A 344 -17.38 -10.69 25.29
N GLY A 345 -16.21 -11.32 25.13
CA GLY A 345 -15.46 -11.35 23.87
C GLY A 345 -14.62 -10.11 23.56
N ASP A 346 -13.95 -10.14 22.39
CA ASP A 346 -13.17 -9.02 21.87
C ASP A 346 -14.10 -7.84 21.53
N GLN A 347 -13.88 -6.67 22.12
CA GLN A 347 -14.63 -5.45 21.86
C GLN A 347 -13.83 -4.52 20.95
N VAL A 348 -14.49 -3.85 20.00
CA VAL A 348 -13.86 -2.87 19.11
C VAL A 348 -14.57 -1.52 19.18
N LEU A 349 -13.80 -0.45 18.95
CA LEU A 349 -14.29 0.92 18.85
C LEU A 349 -14.40 1.35 17.39
N ALA A 350 -15.52 1.95 17.01
CA ALA A 350 -15.74 2.52 15.69
C ALA A 350 -16.44 3.87 15.74
N GLU A 351 -16.16 4.70 14.74
CA GLU A 351 -16.85 5.98 14.55
C GLU A 351 -17.94 5.82 13.48
N ALA A 352 -19.17 6.23 13.80
CA ALA A 352 -20.30 6.18 12.88
C ALA A 352 -21.03 7.52 12.85
N MET A 353 -21.32 8.05 11.67
CA MET A 353 -22.10 9.27 11.48
C MET A 353 -23.58 8.95 11.33
N VAL A 354 -24.47 9.70 11.96
CA VAL A 354 -25.91 9.60 11.73
C VAL A 354 -26.22 10.02 10.29
N ALA A 355 -26.83 9.12 9.51
CA ALA A 355 -27.09 9.34 8.10
C ALA A 355 -28.14 10.44 7.87
N PRO A 356 -28.11 11.16 6.73
CA PRO A 356 -29.21 12.04 6.33
C PRO A 356 -30.52 11.24 6.21
N ALA A 357 -31.62 11.74 6.76
CA ALA A 357 -32.92 11.06 6.84
C ALA A 357 -32.94 9.74 7.64
N ALA A 358 -31.96 9.52 8.54
CA ALA A 358 -31.95 8.36 9.43
C ALA A 358 -33.20 8.32 10.33
N ALA A 359 -33.77 7.14 10.57
CA ALA A 359 -34.94 6.98 11.44
C ALA A 359 -34.62 7.27 12.92
N ILE A 360 -33.33 7.24 13.27
CA ILE A 360 -32.80 7.61 14.58
C ILE A 360 -32.63 9.12 14.77
N ALA A 361 -32.68 9.92 13.70
CA ALA A 361 -32.57 11.38 13.79
C ALA A 361 -33.80 11.99 14.49
N GLY A 362 -33.56 12.94 15.38
CA GLY A 362 -34.57 13.61 16.22
C GLY A 362 -34.98 12.83 17.47
N ARG A 363 -34.43 11.62 17.69
CA ARG A 363 -34.67 10.77 18.87
C ARG A 363 -33.44 10.72 19.76
N ASP A 364 -33.65 10.48 21.04
CA ASP A 364 -32.57 10.27 22.00
C ASP A 364 -32.12 8.80 22.02
N LEU A 365 -30.93 8.52 22.56
CA LEU A 365 -30.36 7.16 22.54
C LEU A 365 -31.23 6.14 23.28
N GLU A 366 -31.99 6.59 24.28
CA GLU A 366 -32.90 5.79 25.08
C GLU A 366 -34.14 5.33 24.28
N SER A 367 -34.84 6.26 23.64
CA SER A 367 -36.01 5.96 22.80
C SER A 367 -35.68 5.14 21.54
N ILE A 368 -34.44 5.21 21.07
CA ILE A 368 -33.93 4.36 19.99
C ILE A 368 -33.70 2.92 20.48
N GLY A 369 -33.40 2.74 21.78
CA GLY A 369 -32.95 1.46 22.32
C GLY A 369 -31.67 0.97 21.65
N PHE A 370 -30.73 1.88 21.35
CA PHE A 370 -29.55 1.61 20.50
C PHE A 370 -28.76 0.37 20.94
N ARG A 371 -28.62 0.20 22.26
CA ARG A 371 -27.95 -0.94 22.91
C ARG A 371 -28.57 -2.30 22.56
N HIS A 372 -29.90 -2.38 22.52
CA HIS A 372 -30.62 -3.63 22.19
C HIS A 372 -30.85 -3.78 20.69
N LYS A 373 -31.00 -2.68 19.96
CA LYS A 373 -31.24 -2.70 18.51
C LYS A 373 -29.99 -3.14 17.73
N TYR A 374 -28.80 -2.75 18.20
CA TYR A 374 -27.54 -2.98 17.47
C TYR A 374 -26.50 -3.81 18.24
N ASP A 375 -26.81 -4.28 19.46
CA ASP A 375 -25.84 -4.95 20.36
C ASP A 375 -24.54 -4.15 20.55
N CYS A 376 -24.65 -2.82 20.52
CA CYS A 376 -23.53 -1.88 20.56
C CYS A 376 -23.83 -0.72 21.50
N ILE A 377 -22.81 -0.19 22.17
CA ILE A 377 -22.94 0.92 23.11
C ILE A 377 -22.36 2.19 22.47
N VAL A 378 -23.09 3.30 22.54
CA VAL A 378 -22.55 4.62 22.19
C VAL A 378 -21.80 5.17 23.40
N LEU A 379 -20.49 5.28 23.28
CA LEU A 379 -19.59 5.83 24.30
C LEU A 379 -19.52 7.34 24.28
N GLY A 380 -19.77 7.95 23.12
CA GLY A 380 -19.77 9.40 23.02
C GLY A 380 -20.39 9.93 21.74
N ILE A 381 -20.84 11.19 21.81
CA ILE A 381 -21.44 11.91 20.70
C ILE A 381 -20.60 13.17 20.43
N GLN A 382 -20.40 13.46 19.15
CA GLN A 382 -19.77 14.69 18.68
C GLN A 382 -20.70 15.43 17.70
N ARG A 383 -20.96 16.71 17.99
CA ARG A 383 -21.73 17.63 17.14
C ARG A 383 -20.89 18.82 16.70
N ARG A 384 -20.87 19.12 15.38
CA ARG A 384 -19.97 20.14 14.78
C ARG A 384 -20.18 21.58 15.24
N SER A 385 -21.35 21.94 15.79
CA SER A 385 -21.72 23.37 15.90
C SER A 385 -22.28 23.82 17.26
N ARG A 386 -22.38 22.96 18.28
CA ARG A 386 -22.80 23.36 19.63
C ARG A 386 -22.13 22.53 20.72
N MET A 387 -21.72 23.21 21.79
CA MET A 387 -21.22 22.56 23.00
C MET A 387 -22.41 22.00 23.78
N ILE A 388 -22.54 20.67 23.82
CA ILE A 388 -23.67 19.99 24.47
C ILE A 388 -23.40 19.89 25.98
N ARG A 389 -24.39 20.27 26.79
CA ARG A 389 -24.33 20.29 28.27
C ARG A 389 -25.51 19.49 28.87
N GLN A 390 -25.71 18.28 28.38
CA GLN A 390 -26.80 17.36 28.75
C GLN A 390 -26.27 15.94 28.88
N GLN A 391 -27.02 15.06 29.54
CA GLN A 391 -26.69 13.63 29.61
C GLN A 391 -26.69 13.01 28.20
N LEU A 392 -25.71 12.14 27.91
CA LEU A 392 -25.56 11.47 26.62
C LEU A 392 -26.85 10.75 26.17
N THR A 393 -27.54 10.13 27.11
CA THR A 393 -28.81 9.43 26.94
C THR A 393 -29.98 10.32 26.53
N GLU A 394 -29.98 11.60 26.94
CA GLU A 394 -31.04 12.58 26.66
C GLU A 394 -30.77 13.44 25.41
N ILE A 395 -29.58 13.31 24.81
CA ILE A 395 -29.23 14.05 23.59
C ILE A 395 -30.02 13.47 22.43
N ARG A 396 -30.90 14.29 21.86
CA ARG A 396 -31.55 13.99 20.58
C ARG A 396 -30.52 14.04 19.46
N LEU A 397 -30.35 12.92 18.76
CA LEU A 397 -29.43 12.78 17.64
C LEU A 397 -29.86 13.69 16.48
N GLU A 398 -28.91 14.40 15.88
CA GLU A 398 -29.11 15.18 14.66
C GLU A 398 -28.40 14.51 13.48
N GLU A 399 -28.88 14.80 12.27
CA GLU A 399 -28.20 14.35 11.05
C GLU A 399 -26.75 14.90 11.02
N GLY A 400 -25.80 14.02 10.76
CA GLY A 400 -24.37 14.37 10.77
C GLY A 400 -23.69 14.37 12.14
N ASP A 401 -24.39 14.02 13.24
CA ASP A 401 -23.74 13.70 14.50
C ASP A 401 -22.80 12.50 14.33
N VAL A 402 -21.65 12.53 14.99
CA VAL A 402 -20.68 11.42 14.99
C VAL A 402 -20.73 10.70 16.33
N LEU A 403 -21.03 9.40 16.28
CA LEU A 403 -21.13 8.49 17.41
C LEU A 403 -19.83 7.68 17.53
N LEU A 404 -19.27 7.61 18.72
CA LEU A 404 -18.21 6.67 19.08
C LEU A 404 -18.88 5.41 19.67
N ILE A 405 -18.77 4.29 18.97
CA ILE A 405 -19.49 3.06 19.27
C ILE A 405 -18.51 1.98 19.74
N GLN A 406 -18.87 1.27 20.80
CA GLN A 406 -18.21 0.06 21.27
C GLN A 406 -19.11 -1.16 21.06
N GLY A 407 -18.55 -2.23 20.52
CA GLY A 407 -19.26 -3.50 20.42
C GLY A 407 -18.39 -4.64 19.88
N PRO A 408 -18.92 -5.86 19.80
CA PRO A 408 -18.24 -6.98 19.16
C PRO A 408 -17.94 -6.68 17.67
N PRO A 409 -16.79 -7.09 17.12
CA PRO A 409 -16.39 -6.74 15.74
C PRO A 409 -17.40 -7.15 14.67
N GLU A 410 -18.13 -8.24 14.88
CA GLU A 410 -19.18 -8.70 13.96
C GLU A 410 -20.40 -7.77 13.96
N LYS A 411 -20.81 -7.30 15.14
CA LYS A 411 -21.96 -6.41 15.32
C LYS A 411 -21.67 -4.99 14.85
N VAL A 412 -20.45 -4.50 15.12
CA VAL A 412 -19.99 -3.21 14.62
C VAL A 412 -19.89 -3.20 13.09
N ARG A 413 -19.55 -4.34 12.46
CA ARG A 413 -19.61 -4.46 10.99
C ARG A 413 -21.04 -4.47 10.44
N ALA A 414 -21.98 -5.08 11.14
CA ALA A 414 -23.39 -5.09 10.75
C ALA A 414 -24.01 -3.67 10.68
N LEU A 415 -23.45 -2.70 11.41
CA LEU A 415 -23.86 -1.30 11.30
C LEU A 415 -23.66 -0.70 9.89
N GLN A 416 -22.74 -1.25 9.07
CA GLN A 416 -22.56 -0.82 7.67
C GLN A 416 -23.78 -1.11 6.79
N GLU A 417 -24.57 -2.13 7.15
CA GLU A 417 -25.78 -2.52 6.40
C GLU A 417 -27.01 -1.72 6.86
N SER A 418 -26.89 -0.96 7.95
CA SER A 418 -27.98 -0.14 8.46
C SER A 418 -28.09 1.17 7.69
N HIS A 419 -29.32 1.62 7.44
CA HIS A 419 -29.59 2.91 6.76
C HIS A 419 -29.53 4.10 7.73
N ASP A 420 -29.37 3.83 9.02
CA ASP A 420 -29.45 4.83 10.10
C ASP A 420 -28.09 5.47 10.40
N VAL A 421 -26.98 4.75 10.14
CA VAL A 421 -25.61 5.23 10.40
C VAL A 421 -24.67 4.91 9.25
N VAL A 422 -23.76 5.84 8.96
CA VAL A 422 -22.65 5.67 8.02
C VAL A 422 -21.38 5.46 8.82
N LEU A 423 -20.84 4.24 8.78
CA LEU A 423 -19.60 3.92 9.46
C LEU A 423 -18.42 4.66 8.81
N MET A 424 -17.73 5.52 9.57
CA MET A 424 -16.68 6.39 9.05
C MET A 424 -15.29 5.74 9.07
N GLU A 425 -14.99 4.93 10.08
CA GLU A 425 -13.66 4.36 10.26
C GLU A 425 -13.74 2.99 10.95
N LEU A 426 -13.40 1.92 10.21
CA LEU A 426 -13.09 0.64 10.82
C LEU A 426 -11.59 0.62 11.05
N SER A 427 -11.14 0.48 12.30
CA SER A 427 -9.74 0.13 12.61
C SER A 427 -9.48 -1.31 12.14
N GLN A 428 -9.40 -1.54 10.82
CA GLN A 428 -8.94 -2.80 10.25
C GLN A 428 -7.41 -2.84 10.31
N ARG A 429 -6.83 -2.99 11.50
CA ARG A 429 -5.55 -3.69 11.56
C ARG A 429 -5.86 -5.17 11.42
N LEU A 430 -5.61 -5.73 10.23
CA LEU A 430 -5.50 -7.18 10.05
C LEU A 430 -4.45 -7.67 11.05
N LEU A 431 -4.89 -8.33 12.13
CA LEU A 431 -3.99 -8.91 13.12
C LEU A 431 -3.11 -9.94 12.41
N PRO A 432 -1.78 -9.72 12.35
CA PRO A 432 -0.86 -10.69 11.77
C PRO A 432 -0.97 -11.99 12.55
N ARG A 433 -1.01 -13.12 11.84
CA ARG A 433 -0.91 -14.43 12.49
C ARG A 433 0.55 -14.71 12.81
N TYR A 434 1.05 -14.14 13.91
CA TYR A 434 2.44 -14.25 14.36
C TYR A 434 2.96 -15.68 14.50
N PHE A 435 2.08 -16.67 14.60
CA PHE A 435 2.41 -18.09 14.80
C PHE A 435 3.28 -18.72 13.69
N HIS A 436 3.41 -18.08 12.52
CA HIS A 436 4.17 -18.65 11.37
C HIS A 436 5.31 -17.75 10.84
N ALA A 437 5.62 -16.64 11.51
CA ALA A 437 6.62 -15.66 11.06
C ALA A 437 8.01 -16.27 10.80
N GLN A 438 8.50 -17.10 11.73
CA GLN A 438 9.81 -17.76 11.61
C GLN A 438 9.86 -18.75 10.44
N ARG A 439 8.78 -19.51 10.21
CA ARG A 439 8.70 -20.47 9.10
C ARG A 439 8.73 -19.75 7.75
N ALA A 440 7.95 -18.67 7.62
CA ALA A 440 7.95 -17.86 6.42
C ALA A 440 9.34 -17.25 6.15
N ALA A 441 9.98 -16.66 7.17
CA ALA A 441 11.32 -16.11 7.04
C ALA A 441 12.36 -17.16 6.63
N LEU A 442 12.30 -18.38 7.19
CA LEU A 442 13.20 -19.48 6.81
C LEU A 442 13.00 -19.92 5.36
N ILE A 443 11.75 -20.10 4.92
CA ILE A 443 11.44 -20.48 3.54
C ILE A 443 11.91 -19.41 2.57
N PHE A 444 11.59 -18.14 2.86
CA PHE A 444 12.01 -17.01 2.02
C PHE A 444 13.54 -16.89 1.92
N THR A 445 14.24 -17.03 3.05
CA THR A 445 15.72 -17.04 3.07
C THR A 445 16.26 -18.21 2.25
N GLY A 446 15.63 -19.39 2.34
CA GLY A 446 15.98 -20.55 1.51
C GLY A 446 15.82 -20.28 0.02
N VAL A 447 14.72 -19.64 -0.41
CA VAL A 447 14.50 -19.24 -1.81
C VAL A 447 15.60 -18.30 -2.28
N ILE A 448 15.94 -17.28 -1.48
CA ILE A 448 17.00 -16.32 -1.81
C ILE A 448 18.36 -17.02 -1.92
N LEU A 449 18.74 -17.85 -0.96
CA LEU A 449 20.02 -18.54 -0.96
C LEU A 449 20.14 -19.51 -2.15
N ALA A 450 19.06 -20.23 -2.48
CA ALA A 450 19.03 -21.12 -3.64
C ALA A 450 19.19 -20.35 -4.96
N ALA A 451 18.52 -19.21 -5.11
CA ALA A 451 18.65 -18.35 -6.28
C ALA A 451 20.03 -17.66 -6.35
N ALA A 452 20.56 -17.20 -5.21
CA ALA A 452 21.84 -16.51 -5.11
C ALA A 452 23.04 -17.40 -5.40
N THR A 453 22.99 -18.67 -4.99
CA THR A 453 24.07 -19.65 -5.23
C THR A 453 24.04 -20.25 -6.63
N GLY A 454 22.96 -20.01 -7.40
CA GLY A 454 22.78 -20.59 -8.74
C GLY A 454 22.60 -22.11 -8.73
N LEU A 455 22.31 -22.72 -7.57
CA LEU A 455 22.19 -24.17 -7.43
C LEU A 455 20.99 -24.72 -8.22
N ILE A 456 19.90 -23.94 -8.27
CA ILE A 456 18.69 -24.22 -9.05
C ILE A 456 18.19 -22.93 -9.72
N PRO A 457 17.51 -23.01 -10.88
CA PRO A 457 16.90 -21.85 -11.51
C PRO A 457 15.92 -21.15 -10.58
N ILE A 458 15.88 -19.81 -10.61
CA ILE A 458 15.02 -19.00 -9.75
C ILE A 458 13.54 -19.38 -9.83
N VAL A 459 13.06 -19.78 -11.01
CA VAL A 459 11.67 -20.24 -11.20
C VAL A 459 11.38 -21.47 -10.34
N VAL A 460 12.32 -22.41 -10.26
CA VAL A 460 12.19 -23.63 -9.45
C VAL A 460 12.23 -23.27 -7.98
N ALA A 461 13.16 -22.41 -7.56
CA ALA A 461 13.25 -21.93 -6.18
C ALA A 461 11.96 -21.19 -5.74
N ALA A 462 11.44 -20.29 -6.58
CA ALA A 462 10.26 -19.50 -6.29
C ALA A 462 9.00 -20.37 -6.21
N VAL A 463 8.77 -21.27 -7.18
CA VAL A 463 7.60 -22.16 -7.19
C VAL A 463 7.62 -23.12 -6.00
N THR A 464 8.79 -23.71 -5.70
CA THR A 464 8.94 -24.58 -4.52
C THR A 464 8.75 -23.81 -3.22
N GLY A 465 9.28 -22.59 -3.12
CA GLY A 465 9.07 -21.69 -1.99
C GLY A 465 7.60 -21.33 -1.78
N GLY A 466 6.91 -20.92 -2.86
CA GLY A 466 5.48 -20.62 -2.82
C GLY A 466 4.63 -21.83 -2.39
N ALA A 467 4.92 -23.01 -2.92
CA ALA A 467 4.29 -24.25 -2.49
C ALA A 467 4.57 -24.56 -1.01
N ALA A 468 5.82 -24.40 -0.55
CA ALA A 468 6.19 -24.59 0.84
C ALA A 468 5.46 -23.62 1.78
N MET A 469 5.27 -22.36 1.39
CA MET A 469 4.49 -21.36 2.17
C MET A 469 3.04 -21.81 2.38
N ILE A 470 2.44 -22.42 1.35
CA ILE A 470 1.06 -22.93 1.43
C ILE A 470 1.01 -24.20 2.28
N LEU A 471 1.90 -25.17 2.03
CA LEU A 471 1.95 -26.45 2.73
C LEU A 471 2.25 -26.30 4.23
N THR A 472 3.06 -25.32 4.61
CA THR A 472 3.42 -25.06 6.01
C THR A 472 2.40 -24.19 6.77
N GLY A 473 1.34 -23.75 6.09
CA GLY A 473 0.27 -22.93 6.67
C GLY A 473 0.62 -21.44 6.84
N CYS A 474 1.73 -20.98 6.27
CA CYS A 474 2.10 -19.56 6.26
C CYS A 474 1.09 -18.72 5.45
N LEU A 475 0.52 -19.30 4.38
CA LEU A 475 -0.48 -18.66 3.55
C LEU A 475 -1.58 -19.65 3.13
N ASN A 476 -2.85 -19.22 3.21
CA ASN A 476 -3.97 -20.05 2.76
C ASN A 476 -4.10 -19.99 1.22
N VAL A 477 -4.64 -21.04 0.59
CA VAL A 477 -4.78 -21.12 -0.89
C VAL A 477 -5.58 -19.95 -1.45
N ARG A 478 -6.65 -19.54 -0.76
CA ARG A 478 -7.47 -18.38 -1.18
C ARG A 478 -6.65 -17.09 -1.20
N ASP A 479 -5.77 -16.92 -0.23
CA ASP A 479 -4.91 -15.73 -0.13
C ASP A 479 -3.77 -15.80 -1.15
N ALA A 480 -3.22 -16.98 -1.41
CA ALA A 480 -2.25 -17.19 -2.47
C ALA A 480 -2.83 -16.85 -3.86
N VAL A 481 -4.06 -17.28 -4.17
CA VAL A 481 -4.73 -16.90 -5.43
C VAL A 481 -5.00 -15.40 -5.50
N ARG A 482 -5.40 -14.77 -4.38
CA ARG A 482 -5.59 -13.31 -4.30
C ARG A 482 -4.29 -12.52 -4.42
N ALA A 483 -3.16 -13.10 -4.05
CA ALA A 483 -1.85 -12.47 -4.19
C ALA A 483 -1.41 -12.33 -5.66
N VAL A 484 -1.99 -13.15 -6.56
CA VAL A 484 -1.68 -13.11 -7.98
C VAL A 484 -2.44 -11.97 -8.64
N ASP A 485 -1.71 -10.95 -9.07
CA ASP A 485 -2.28 -9.81 -9.79
C ASP A 485 -2.56 -10.18 -11.26
N SER A 486 -3.85 -10.30 -11.61
CA SER A 486 -4.30 -10.57 -12.98
C SER A 486 -3.81 -9.54 -13.99
N ARG A 487 -3.61 -8.28 -13.56
CA ARG A 487 -3.04 -7.22 -14.38
C ARG A 487 -1.64 -7.58 -14.82
N ILE A 488 -0.79 -8.01 -13.89
CA ILE A 488 0.60 -8.41 -14.20
C ILE A 488 0.58 -9.63 -15.13
N VAL A 489 -0.20 -10.66 -14.81
CA VAL A 489 -0.25 -11.89 -15.62
C VAL A 489 -0.66 -11.61 -17.07
N LEU A 490 -1.77 -10.89 -17.28
CA LEU A 490 -2.28 -10.60 -18.61
C LEU A 490 -1.37 -9.63 -19.38
N THR A 491 -0.91 -8.56 -18.73
CA THR A 491 -0.05 -7.57 -19.40
C THR A 491 1.27 -8.18 -19.83
N VAL A 492 1.89 -9.02 -19.02
CA VAL A 492 3.13 -9.71 -19.36
C VAL A 492 2.90 -10.67 -20.52
N ALA A 493 1.92 -11.57 -20.43
CA ALA A 493 1.65 -12.51 -21.50
C ALA A 493 1.34 -11.81 -22.83
N ALA A 494 0.53 -10.74 -22.81
CA ALA A 494 0.17 -9.98 -24.00
C ALA A 494 1.38 -9.27 -24.62
N THR A 495 2.24 -8.70 -23.79
CA THR A 495 3.39 -7.93 -24.24
C THR A 495 4.55 -8.83 -24.67
N LEU A 496 4.69 -10.05 -24.12
CA LEU A 496 5.56 -11.10 -24.65
C LEU A 496 5.10 -11.54 -26.06
N GLY A 497 3.80 -11.76 -26.24
CA GLY A 497 3.23 -12.04 -27.56
C GLY A 497 3.46 -10.91 -28.57
N LEU A 498 3.33 -9.66 -28.14
CA LEU A 498 3.63 -8.48 -28.96
C LEU A 498 5.13 -8.33 -29.26
N GLY A 499 6.00 -8.64 -28.30
CA GLY A 499 7.46 -8.65 -28.48
C GLY A 499 7.90 -9.68 -29.51
N LEU A 500 7.34 -10.90 -29.44
CA LEU A 500 7.55 -11.93 -30.45
C LEU A 500 7.08 -11.47 -31.84
N ALA A 501 5.89 -10.87 -31.94
CA ALA A 501 5.39 -10.31 -33.19
C ALA A 501 6.33 -9.22 -33.74
N LEU A 502 6.83 -8.34 -32.88
CA LEU A 502 7.74 -7.26 -33.26
C LEU A 502 9.10 -7.77 -33.75
N GLN A 503 9.59 -8.88 -33.19
CA GLN A 503 10.81 -9.55 -33.65
C GLN A 503 10.61 -10.26 -34.99
N VAL A 504 9.60 -11.14 -35.07
CA VAL A 504 9.35 -11.99 -36.24
C VAL A 504 9.01 -11.15 -37.47
N THR A 505 8.31 -10.02 -37.31
CA THR A 505 7.99 -9.11 -38.41
C THR A 505 9.11 -8.12 -38.76
N GLY A 506 10.23 -8.13 -38.04
CA GLY A 506 11.35 -7.20 -38.28
C GLY A 506 11.14 -5.77 -37.74
N GLY A 507 10.01 -5.49 -37.08
CA GLY A 507 9.71 -4.16 -36.56
C GLY A 507 10.69 -3.69 -35.48
N ALA A 508 11.22 -4.61 -34.66
CA ALA A 508 12.24 -4.27 -33.65
C ALA A 508 13.54 -3.79 -34.30
N ALA A 509 13.95 -4.44 -35.40
CA ALA A 509 15.11 -4.03 -36.17
C ALA A 509 14.87 -2.65 -36.82
N PHE A 510 13.68 -2.39 -37.36
CA PHE A 510 13.34 -1.08 -37.93
C PHE A 510 13.46 0.06 -36.90
N VAL A 511 12.93 -0.13 -35.69
CA VAL A 511 13.03 0.88 -34.61
C VAL A 511 14.48 1.08 -34.18
N ALA A 512 15.26 0.00 -34.05
CA ALA A 512 16.67 0.06 -33.72
C ALA A 512 17.48 0.86 -34.77
N HIS A 513 17.31 0.55 -36.06
CA HIS A 513 17.99 1.28 -37.13
C HIS A 513 17.56 2.74 -37.19
N SER A 514 16.28 3.04 -36.93
CA SER A 514 15.78 4.42 -36.88
C SER A 514 16.48 5.22 -35.77
N LEU A 515 16.58 4.66 -34.55
CA LEU A 515 17.25 5.32 -33.44
C LEU A 515 18.76 5.51 -33.71
N ILE A 516 19.43 4.49 -34.26
CA ILE A 516 20.85 4.55 -34.62
C ILE A 516 21.08 5.60 -35.70
N SER A 517 20.19 5.72 -36.70
CA SER A 517 20.31 6.72 -37.77
C SER A 517 20.16 8.16 -37.28
N VAL A 518 19.32 8.40 -36.26
CA VAL A 518 19.20 9.72 -35.62
C VAL A 518 20.46 10.08 -34.84
N LEU A 519 21.17 9.07 -34.33
CA LEU A 519 22.40 9.21 -33.54
C LEU A 519 23.65 8.84 -34.37
N GLU A 520 23.59 9.01 -35.68
CA GLU A 520 24.68 8.67 -36.58
C GLU A 520 25.96 9.44 -36.20
N GLY A 521 27.07 8.72 -36.01
CA GLY A 521 28.34 9.28 -35.53
C GLY A 521 28.51 9.30 -34.00
N ALA A 522 27.50 8.90 -33.22
CA ALA A 522 27.60 8.78 -31.77
C ALA A 522 28.24 7.44 -31.34
N GLY A 523 29.06 7.45 -30.28
CA GLY A 523 29.60 6.23 -29.69
C GLY A 523 28.52 5.38 -29.00
N PRO A 524 28.72 4.06 -28.84
CA PRO A 524 27.78 3.17 -28.16
C PRO A 524 27.33 3.63 -26.77
N GLY A 525 28.22 4.28 -26.01
CA GLY A 525 27.88 4.84 -24.70
C GLY A 525 26.83 5.96 -24.77
N ILE A 526 26.84 6.77 -25.82
CA ILE A 526 25.85 7.84 -26.05
C ILE A 526 24.50 7.23 -26.43
N ILE A 527 24.49 6.19 -27.28
CA ILE A 527 23.26 5.48 -27.67
C ILE A 527 22.62 4.83 -26.42
N LEU A 528 23.42 4.20 -25.57
CA LEU A 528 22.97 3.63 -24.30
C LEU A 528 22.37 4.69 -23.36
N SER A 529 23.03 5.85 -23.25
CA SER A 529 22.56 6.99 -22.46
C SER A 529 21.25 7.57 -23.00
N ALA A 530 21.13 7.73 -24.32
CA ALA A 530 19.92 8.21 -25.00
C ALA A 530 18.75 7.24 -24.80
N LEU A 531 19.01 5.94 -24.89
CA LEU A 531 18.01 4.91 -24.61
C LEU A 531 17.53 5.01 -23.15
N PHE A 532 18.44 5.11 -22.17
CA PHE A 532 18.07 5.23 -20.76
C PHE A 532 17.12 6.41 -20.52
N ILE A 533 17.47 7.62 -20.99
CA ILE A 533 16.65 8.81 -20.74
C ILE A 533 15.32 8.74 -21.48
N LEU A 534 15.28 8.18 -22.68
CA LEU A 534 14.04 7.95 -23.41
C LEU A 534 13.09 7.08 -22.60
N ILE A 535 13.57 5.95 -22.07
CA ILE A 535 12.77 5.04 -21.25
C ILE A 535 12.34 5.73 -19.95
N ALA A 536 13.25 6.46 -19.29
CA ALA A 536 12.97 7.18 -18.06
C ALA A 536 11.91 8.29 -18.26
N LEU A 537 11.85 8.92 -19.42
CA LEU A 537 10.79 9.89 -19.73
C LEU A 537 9.46 9.19 -20.02
N VAL A 538 9.48 8.12 -20.84
CA VAL A 538 8.27 7.38 -21.21
C VAL A 538 7.62 6.70 -20.00
N THR A 539 8.41 6.16 -19.07
CA THR A 539 7.89 5.49 -17.85
C THR A 539 7.18 6.41 -16.86
N ASN A 540 7.25 7.74 -17.05
CA ASN A 540 6.46 8.68 -16.25
C ASN A 540 5.08 8.97 -16.87
N VAL A 541 4.88 8.58 -18.13
CA VAL A 541 3.60 8.70 -18.85
C VAL A 541 2.91 7.34 -18.93
N LEU A 542 3.68 6.29 -19.21
CA LEU A 542 3.24 4.89 -19.16
C LEU A 542 3.48 4.30 -17.77
N SER A 543 2.85 3.17 -17.47
CA SER A 543 3.30 2.34 -16.35
C SER A 543 4.72 1.81 -16.59
N ASN A 544 5.48 1.64 -15.51
CA ASN A 544 6.82 1.07 -15.58
C ASN A 544 6.89 -0.34 -16.18
N ASN A 545 5.88 -1.18 -15.91
CA ASN A 545 5.76 -2.50 -16.50
C ASN A 545 5.59 -2.43 -18.03
N ALA A 546 4.74 -1.52 -18.52
CA ALA A 546 4.55 -1.33 -19.95
C ALA A 546 5.82 -0.84 -20.65
N SER A 547 6.54 0.10 -20.02
CA SER A 547 7.80 0.63 -20.55
C SER A 547 8.88 -0.45 -20.62
N ALA A 548 9.05 -1.24 -19.55
CA ALA A 548 10.01 -2.33 -19.51
C ALA A 548 9.80 -3.31 -20.66
N VAL A 549 8.58 -3.84 -20.83
CA VAL A 549 8.37 -4.85 -21.85
C VAL A 549 8.50 -4.30 -23.27
N LEU A 550 8.07 -3.07 -23.51
CA LEU A 550 8.21 -2.44 -24.82
C LEU A 550 9.66 -2.26 -25.23
N PHE A 551 10.48 -1.73 -24.31
CA PHE A 551 11.84 -1.32 -24.65
C PHE A 551 12.85 -2.46 -24.58
N THR A 552 12.57 -3.58 -23.90
CA THR A 552 13.50 -4.72 -23.86
C THR A 552 13.82 -5.29 -25.26
N PRO A 553 12.86 -5.65 -26.12
CA PRO A 553 13.16 -6.14 -27.47
C PRO A 553 13.89 -5.09 -28.32
N ILE A 554 13.55 -3.81 -28.16
CA ILE A 554 14.19 -2.71 -28.88
C ILE A 554 15.66 -2.57 -28.44
N ALA A 555 15.92 -2.58 -27.14
CA ALA A 555 17.25 -2.49 -26.54
C ALA A 555 18.15 -3.65 -26.97
N VAL A 556 17.62 -4.88 -26.97
CA VAL A 556 18.34 -6.06 -27.45
C VAL A 556 18.69 -5.92 -28.93
N ASN A 557 17.75 -5.49 -29.77
CA ASN A 557 18.01 -5.31 -31.20
C ASN A 557 19.03 -4.20 -31.48
N ILE A 558 18.99 -3.08 -30.73
CA ILE A 558 20.01 -2.02 -30.84
C ILE A 558 21.40 -2.60 -30.56
N ALA A 559 21.56 -3.37 -29.49
CA ALA A 559 22.84 -3.99 -29.15
C ALA A 559 23.33 -4.97 -30.23
N LEU A 560 22.43 -5.81 -30.75
CA LEU A 560 22.74 -6.77 -31.81
C LEU A 560 23.17 -6.08 -33.11
N VAL A 561 22.50 -4.99 -33.51
CA VAL A 561 22.87 -4.20 -34.69
C VAL A 561 24.25 -3.53 -34.50
N LEU A 562 24.56 -3.09 -33.28
CA LEU A 562 25.88 -2.52 -32.95
C LEU A 562 26.98 -3.58 -32.73
N GLY A 563 26.65 -4.87 -32.75
CA GLY A 563 27.60 -5.96 -32.50
C GLY A 563 28.10 -6.02 -31.05
N LEU A 564 27.27 -5.58 -30.08
CA LEU A 564 27.60 -5.49 -28.66
C LEU A 564 26.81 -6.51 -27.83
N ASP A 565 27.25 -6.74 -26.59
CA ASP A 565 26.51 -7.54 -25.62
C ASP A 565 25.14 -6.90 -25.31
N PRO A 566 24.01 -7.60 -25.56
CA PRO A 566 22.67 -7.10 -25.27
C PRO A 566 22.43 -6.75 -23.81
N MET A 567 23.15 -7.37 -22.87
CA MET A 567 22.84 -7.25 -21.44
C MET A 567 23.01 -5.82 -20.91
N ALA A 568 24.00 -5.06 -21.39
CA ALA A 568 24.17 -3.66 -21.01
C ALA A 568 22.95 -2.80 -21.36
N PHE A 569 22.35 -3.04 -22.53
CA PHE A 569 21.16 -2.34 -23.01
C PHE A 569 19.90 -2.83 -22.28
N VAL A 570 19.81 -4.12 -21.98
CA VAL A 570 18.74 -4.69 -21.13
C VAL A 570 18.74 -4.04 -19.74
N TYR A 571 19.90 -3.87 -19.12
CA TYR A 571 19.99 -3.22 -17.81
C TYR A 571 19.65 -1.73 -17.87
N ALA A 572 19.96 -1.05 -18.97
CA ALA A 572 19.45 0.31 -19.20
C ALA A 572 17.91 0.35 -19.20
N VAL A 573 17.24 -0.68 -19.74
CA VAL A 573 15.77 -0.79 -19.68
C VAL A 573 15.30 -1.01 -18.24
N ILE A 574 15.92 -1.92 -17.48
CA ILE A 574 15.57 -2.17 -16.07
C ILE A 574 15.61 -0.87 -15.26
N PHE A 575 16.73 -0.13 -15.36
CA PHE A 575 16.92 1.09 -14.59
C PHE A 575 16.09 2.26 -15.12
N GLY A 576 16.02 2.43 -16.45
CA GLY A 576 15.24 3.47 -17.08
C GLY A 576 13.74 3.31 -16.79
N ALA A 577 13.20 2.10 -16.89
CA ALA A 577 11.79 1.82 -16.61
C ALA A 577 11.46 2.03 -15.12
N SER A 578 12.43 1.82 -14.23
CA SER A 578 12.27 2.09 -12.79
C SER A 578 12.30 3.58 -12.42
N CYS A 579 12.65 4.49 -13.35
CA CYS A 579 12.75 5.93 -13.10
C CYS A 579 11.40 6.68 -13.10
N SER A 580 10.33 6.06 -12.59
CA SER A 580 8.98 6.62 -12.50
C SER A 580 8.81 7.52 -11.26
N PHE A 581 9.69 8.50 -11.09
CA PHE A 581 9.71 9.39 -9.92
C PHE A 581 8.87 10.66 -10.09
N ALA A 582 8.69 11.14 -11.33
CA ALA A 582 8.08 12.43 -11.62
C ALA A 582 6.54 12.37 -11.76
N SER A 583 5.97 11.17 -11.78
CA SER A 583 4.53 10.94 -11.96
C SER A 583 3.98 9.98 -10.89
N PRO A 584 2.85 10.32 -10.26
CA PRO A 584 2.14 9.37 -9.40
C PRO A 584 1.56 8.20 -10.20
N ILE A 585 1.11 8.43 -11.45
CA ILE A 585 0.47 7.39 -12.29
C ILE A 585 1.50 6.39 -12.81
N GLY A 586 2.74 6.85 -13.07
CA GLY A 586 3.81 6.01 -13.59
C GLY A 586 4.17 4.82 -12.69
N TYR A 587 3.82 4.87 -11.39
CA TYR A 587 4.03 3.73 -10.50
C TYR A 587 3.06 3.61 -9.33
N GLN A 588 2.65 2.36 -9.04
CA GLN A 588 1.66 2.04 -8.02
C GLN A 588 2.05 2.54 -6.62
N THR A 589 3.34 2.48 -6.24
CA THR A 589 3.77 2.93 -4.92
C THR A 589 3.62 4.44 -4.74
N ASN A 590 3.78 5.23 -5.81
CA ASN A 590 3.57 6.66 -5.76
C ASN A 590 2.10 7.01 -5.53
N LEU A 591 1.16 6.25 -6.12
CA LEU A 591 -0.28 6.41 -5.84
C LEU A 591 -0.61 6.10 -4.37
N LEU A 592 -0.03 5.04 -3.80
CA LEU A 592 -0.27 4.64 -2.41
C LEU A 592 0.13 5.74 -1.41
N VAL A 593 1.20 6.48 -1.70
CA VAL A 593 1.65 7.57 -0.83
C VAL A 593 0.97 8.91 -1.12
N MET A 594 0.34 9.06 -2.28
CA MET A 594 -0.29 10.31 -2.71
C MET A 594 -1.44 10.72 -1.80
N ALA A 595 -2.34 9.79 -1.46
CA ALA A 595 -3.51 10.08 -0.62
C ALA A 595 -3.13 10.37 0.85
N PRO A 596 -2.35 9.52 1.55
CA PRO A 596 -1.96 9.78 2.95
C PRO A 596 -1.01 10.97 3.10
N GLY A 597 -0.22 11.30 2.06
CA GLY A 597 0.66 12.47 2.06
C GLY A 597 0.02 13.77 1.59
N HIS A 598 -1.25 13.71 1.14
CA HIS A 598 -1.97 14.83 0.51
C HIS A 598 -1.16 15.52 -0.61
N TYR A 599 -0.43 14.72 -1.41
CA TYR A 599 0.40 15.22 -2.49
C TYR A 599 -0.41 15.53 -3.74
N ARG A 600 0.07 16.50 -4.52
CA ARG A 600 -0.40 16.77 -5.87
C ARG A 600 0.59 16.23 -6.90
N PHE A 601 0.15 16.06 -8.14
CA PHE A 601 1.01 15.67 -9.26
C PHE A 601 2.28 16.54 -9.36
N ALA A 602 2.13 17.86 -9.18
CA ALA A 602 3.25 18.81 -9.20
C ALA A 602 4.32 18.54 -8.12
N ASP A 603 3.93 17.93 -6.99
CA ASP A 603 4.87 17.61 -5.91
C ASP A 603 5.81 16.46 -6.34
N PHE A 604 5.26 15.46 -7.06
CA PHE A 604 6.05 14.39 -7.67
C PHE A 604 6.95 14.92 -8.78
N MET A 605 6.45 15.77 -9.67
CA MET A 605 7.30 16.38 -10.71
C MET A 605 8.47 17.15 -10.10
N ARG A 606 8.23 17.93 -9.04
CA ARG A 606 9.24 18.77 -8.39
C ARG A 606 10.33 17.96 -7.70
N ALA A 607 9.97 16.86 -7.04
CA ALA A 607 10.93 16.00 -6.33
C ALA A 607 11.55 14.93 -7.24
N GLY A 608 10.81 14.41 -8.22
CA GLY A 608 11.20 13.29 -9.05
C GLY A 608 12.00 13.67 -10.28
N THR A 609 11.66 14.77 -10.96
CA THR A 609 12.37 15.18 -12.19
C THR A 609 13.87 15.38 -11.97
N PRO A 610 14.33 16.08 -10.92
CA PRO A 610 15.77 16.21 -10.68
C PRO A 610 16.45 14.86 -10.38
N LEU A 611 15.76 13.96 -9.67
CA LEU A 611 16.26 12.61 -9.40
C LEU A 611 16.47 11.80 -10.69
N ILE A 612 15.53 11.88 -11.65
CA ILE A 612 15.67 11.22 -12.96
C ILE A 612 16.95 11.68 -13.66
N PHE A 613 17.21 13.00 -13.70
CA PHE A 613 18.43 13.53 -14.31
C PHE A 613 19.70 13.11 -13.57
N VAL A 614 19.68 13.09 -12.23
CA VAL A 614 20.81 12.62 -11.42
C VAL A 614 21.14 11.16 -11.72
N LEU A 615 20.12 10.29 -11.78
CA LEU A 615 20.29 8.88 -12.10
C LEU A 615 20.74 8.68 -13.54
N TRP A 616 20.18 9.43 -14.48
CA TRP A 616 20.60 9.38 -15.88
C TRP A 616 22.06 9.80 -16.06
N ILE A 617 22.50 10.88 -15.43
CA ILE A 617 23.91 11.32 -15.49
C ILE A 617 24.81 10.26 -14.85
N THR A 618 24.41 9.71 -13.71
CA THR A 618 25.18 8.66 -13.02
C THR A 618 25.30 7.42 -13.89
N PHE A 619 24.20 6.96 -14.49
CA PHE A 619 24.20 5.83 -15.41
C PHE A 619 25.06 6.12 -16.65
N SER A 620 24.94 7.31 -17.24
CA SER A 620 25.65 7.69 -18.46
C SER A 620 27.16 7.80 -18.25
N LEU A 621 27.62 8.10 -17.04
CA LEU A 621 29.05 8.13 -16.70
C LEU A 621 29.56 6.75 -16.29
N PHE A 622 28.77 6.01 -15.51
CA PHE A 622 29.18 4.74 -14.93
C PHE A 622 29.08 3.57 -15.93
N ALA A 623 27.97 3.43 -16.64
CA ALA A 623 27.69 2.26 -17.46
C ALA A 623 28.66 2.10 -18.65
N PRO A 624 29.02 3.15 -19.41
CA PRO A 624 30.00 2.99 -20.49
C PRO A 624 31.38 2.56 -19.99
N TRP A 625 31.82 3.07 -18.83
CA TRP A 625 33.06 2.64 -18.20
C TRP A 625 32.98 1.18 -17.71
N TYR A 626 31.90 0.81 -17.04
CA TYR A 626 31.73 -0.52 -16.45
C TYR A 626 31.61 -1.64 -17.52
N TYR A 627 30.93 -1.36 -18.63
CA TYR A 627 30.73 -2.30 -19.74
C TYR A 627 31.76 -2.16 -20.88
N ASN A 628 32.81 -1.34 -20.70
CA ASN A 628 33.82 -1.05 -21.72
C ASN A 628 33.25 -0.57 -23.07
N LEU A 629 32.24 0.30 -23.03
CA LEU A 629 31.62 0.91 -24.22
C LEU A 629 32.25 2.27 -24.50
N PRO A 630 32.84 2.50 -25.68
CA PRO A 630 33.42 3.80 -26.02
C PRO A 630 32.33 4.89 -26.10
N LEU A 631 32.62 6.04 -25.49
CA LEU A 631 31.75 7.23 -25.49
C LEU A 631 31.81 7.99 -26.83
N LEU A 632 32.94 7.91 -27.53
CA LEU A 632 33.19 8.51 -28.84
C LEU A 632 33.63 7.39 -29.79
N ILE A 633 33.24 7.48 -31.06
CA ILE A 633 33.81 6.62 -32.11
C ILE A 633 35.30 7.00 -32.25
N PRO A 634 36.23 6.02 -32.31
CA PRO A 634 37.65 6.31 -32.52
C PRO A 634 37.95 7.02 -33.84
#